data_AF-A0A1R1ALT9-F1
#
_entry.id   AF-A0A1R1ALT9-F1
#
_cell.length_a   1.000
_cell.length_b   1.000
_cell.length_c   1.000
_cell.angle_alpha   90.00
_cell.angle_beta   90.00
_cell.angle_gamma   90.00
#
_symmetry.space_group_name_H-M   'P 1'
#
loop_
_entity.id
_entity.type
_entity.pdbx_description
1 polymer ?
#
loop_
_entity_poly.entity_id
_entity_poly.type
_entity_poly.pdbx_seq_one_letter_code
_entity_poly.pdbx_strand_id
1 'polypeptide(L)'
;MKSRHVTLRHWIESNFDPSARLHINQYLPDFMIRRLFEELPGGFTVSKDEFAATMLDIGFCGRQTRNLDWVFNISDAEYKKVLRRLR
;
A
#
# COMPACT_ATOMS: atom_id res chain seq x y z
N MET A 1 20.04 -0.59 5.57
CA MET A 1 18.74 0.15 5.57
C MET A 1 18.30 0.64 4.19
N LYS A 2 19.19 1.13 3.31
CA LYS A 2 18.81 1.57 1.93
C LYS A 2 18.06 0.52 1.09
N SER A 3 18.39 -0.76 1.23
CA SER A 3 17.74 -1.85 0.47
C SER A 3 16.27 -2.07 0.84
N ARG A 4 15.88 -1.91 2.12
CA ARG A 4 14.49 -2.15 2.57
C ARG A 4 13.54 -1.10 1.99
N HIS A 5 13.86 0.17 2.21
CA HIS A 5 13.03 1.26 1.71
C HIS A 5 12.89 1.21 0.18
N VAL A 6 13.95 0.87 -0.56
CA VAL A 6 13.90 0.69 -2.03
C VAL A 6 12.96 -0.45 -2.43
N THR A 7 13.04 -1.61 -1.77
CA THR A 7 12.15 -2.74 -2.06
C THR A 7 10.67 -2.40 -1.80
N LEU A 8 10.38 -1.80 -0.64
CA LEU A 8 9.03 -1.39 -0.29
C LEU A 8 8.50 -0.33 -1.26
N ARG A 9 9.33 0.67 -1.58
CA ARG A 9 8.99 1.73 -2.54
C ARG A 9 8.65 1.16 -3.91
N HIS A 10 9.52 0.33 -4.47
CA HIS A 10 9.28 -0.31 -5.77
C HIS A 10 8.01 -1.15 -5.76
N TRP A 11 7.75 -1.88 -4.67
CA TRP A 11 6.51 -2.64 -4.57
C TRP A 11 5.28 -1.72 -4.58
N ILE A 12 5.29 -0.63 -3.82
CA ILE A 12 4.18 0.34 -3.81
C ILE A 12 3.98 0.95 -5.21
N GLU A 13 5.04 1.47 -5.83
CA GLU A 13 4.97 2.10 -7.16
C GLU A 13 4.52 1.12 -8.26
N SER A 14 4.79 -0.17 -8.10
CA SER A 14 4.35 -1.20 -9.06
C SER A 14 2.89 -1.61 -8.90
N ASN A 15 2.29 -1.37 -7.73
CA ASN A 15 0.95 -1.84 -7.37
C ASN A 15 -0.08 -0.73 -7.20
N PHE A 16 0.37 0.52 -7.03
CA PHE A 16 -0.48 1.68 -6.76
C PHE A 16 -0.06 2.88 -7.62
N ASP A 17 -1.04 3.66 -8.08
CA ASP A 17 -0.80 4.88 -8.85
C ASP A 17 -1.29 6.13 -8.10
N PRO A 18 -0.39 7.04 -7.67
CA PRO A 18 -0.77 8.26 -6.96
C PRO A 18 -1.43 9.32 -7.88
N SER A 19 -1.27 9.22 -9.20
CA SER A 19 -1.73 10.21 -10.19
C SER A 19 -3.11 9.93 -10.78
N ALA A 20 -3.54 8.68 -10.78
CA ALA A 20 -4.80 8.29 -11.38
C ALA A 20 -6.00 8.67 -10.47
N ARG A 21 -7.02 9.31 -11.07
CA ARG A 21 -8.24 9.83 -10.40
C ARG A 21 -9.25 8.74 -9.97
N LEU A 22 -8.86 7.47 -9.85
CA LEU A 22 -9.78 6.39 -9.50
C LEU A 22 -9.78 6.13 -7.99
N HIS A 23 -10.85 6.60 -7.35
CA HIS A 23 -11.17 6.38 -5.95
C HIS A 23 -11.62 4.93 -5.70
N ILE A 24 -10.71 3.96 -5.64
CA ILE A 24 -11.06 2.55 -5.31
C ILE A 24 -10.44 2.13 -3.97
N ASN A 25 -10.41 3.02 -2.98
CA ASN A 25 -9.96 2.67 -1.61
C ASN A 25 -10.84 3.21 -0.51
N GLN A 26 -12.15 3.17 -0.70
CA GLN A 26 -13.01 3.49 0.44
C GLN A 26 -12.94 2.45 1.57
N TYR A 27 -12.25 1.30 1.42
CA TYR A 27 -12.42 0.20 2.38
C TYR A 27 -11.22 -0.75 2.63
N LEU A 28 -9.99 -0.50 2.16
CA LEU A 28 -8.83 -1.32 2.56
C LEU A 28 -8.01 -0.63 3.66
N PRO A 29 -8.02 -1.16 4.89
CA PRO A 29 -7.15 -0.68 5.98
C PRO A 29 -5.66 -0.82 5.64
N ASP A 30 -4.84 0.08 6.16
CA ASP A 30 -3.38 0.06 5.98
C ASP A 30 -2.76 -1.30 6.35
N PHE A 31 -3.26 -1.95 7.41
CA PHE A 31 -2.72 -3.23 7.87
C PHE A 31 -2.91 -4.36 6.85
N MET A 32 -4.01 -4.33 6.09
CA MET A 32 -4.29 -5.34 5.07
C MET A 32 -3.32 -5.19 3.92
N ILE A 33 -3.01 -3.95 3.53
CA ILE A 33 -2.08 -3.67 2.45
C ILE A 33 -0.64 -3.98 2.86
N ARG A 34 -0.26 -3.67 4.10
CA ARG A 34 1.03 -4.08 4.66
C ARG A 34 1.20 -5.59 4.65
N ARG A 35 0.16 -6.35 5.06
CA ARG A 35 0.22 -7.82 5.02
C ARG A 35 0.48 -8.39 3.63
N LEU A 36 -0.13 -7.81 2.60
CA LEU A 36 0.13 -8.25 1.22
C LEU A 36 1.59 -8.15 0.84
N PHE A 37 2.28 -7.09 1.28
CA PHE A 37 3.71 -6.95 1.07
C PHE A 37 4.50 -7.96 1.90
N GLU A 38 4.16 -8.10 3.18
CA GLU A 38 4.84 -8.97 4.15
C GLU A 38 4.80 -10.45 3.75
N GLU A 39 3.75 -10.89 3.04
CA GLU A 39 3.53 -12.27 2.60
C GLU A 39 4.24 -12.62 1.27
N LEU A 40 4.81 -11.64 0.56
CA LEU A 40 5.51 -11.90 -0.70
C LEU A 40 6.89 -12.53 -0.49
N PRO A 41 7.40 -13.33 -1.45
CA PRO A 41 8.80 -13.73 -1.45
C PRO A 41 9.72 -12.49 -1.47
N GLY A 42 10.51 -12.31 -0.41
CA GLY A 42 11.34 -11.10 -0.24
C GLY A 42 10.64 -9.92 0.44
N GLY A 43 9.36 -10.08 0.81
CA GLY A 43 8.65 -9.22 1.73
C GLY A 43 9.25 -9.27 3.14
N PHE A 44 8.99 -8.25 3.92
CA PHE A 44 9.45 -8.16 5.31
C PHE A 44 8.47 -7.34 6.13
N THR A 45 8.47 -7.54 7.45
CA THR A 45 7.61 -6.76 8.37
C THR A 45 7.86 -5.26 8.22
N VAL A 46 6.78 -4.50 8.00
CA VAL A 46 6.79 -3.05 7.84
C VAL A 46 5.94 -2.41 8.94
N SER A 47 6.54 -1.50 9.69
CA SER A 47 5.78 -0.73 10.67
C SER A 47 4.76 0.19 9.99
N LYS A 48 3.71 0.59 10.71
CA LYS A 48 2.71 1.54 10.20
C LYS A 48 3.38 2.84 9.72
N ASP A 49 4.36 3.32 10.49
CA ASP A 49 5.06 4.57 10.21
C ASP A 49 6.01 4.44 9.01
N GLU A 50 6.73 3.32 8.88
CA GLU A 50 7.61 3.05 7.71
C GLU A 50 6.80 2.98 6.41
N PHE A 51 5.63 2.32 6.47
CA PHE A 51 4.73 2.24 5.33
C PHE A 51 4.15 3.62 4.99
N ALA A 52 3.61 4.35 5.98
CA ALA A 52 3.07 5.69 5.82
C ALA A 52 4.10 6.66 5.22
N ALA A 53 5.32 6.68 5.75
CA ALA A 53 6.40 7.53 5.25
C ALA A 53 6.71 7.22 3.78
N THR A 54 6.80 5.93 3.42
CA THR A 54 7.09 5.52 2.04
C THR A 54 5.95 5.90 1.08
N MET A 55 4.69 5.80 1.51
CA MET A 55 3.53 6.23 0.73
C MET A 55 3.54 7.76 0.49
N LEU A 56 3.87 8.56 1.52
CA LEU A 56 4.03 10.01 1.37
C LEU A 56 5.16 10.36 0.40
N ASP A 57 6.29 9.67 0.48
CA ASP A 57 7.46 9.86 -0.40
C ASP A 57 7.18 9.53 -1.88
N ILE A 58 6.11 8.77 -2.15
CA ILE A 58 5.64 8.43 -3.50
C ILE A 58 4.57 9.43 -3.99
N GLY A 59 3.98 10.22 -3.08
CA GLY A 59 2.98 11.24 -3.41
C GLY A 59 1.54 10.86 -3.07
N PHE A 60 1.32 9.80 -2.28
CA PHE A 60 0.00 9.50 -1.74
C PHE A 60 -0.34 10.43 -0.58
N CYS A 61 -1.62 10.74 -0.39
CA CYS A 61 -2.11 11.59 0.69
C CYS A 61 -3.15 10.84 1.54
N GLY A 62 -2.93 10.76 2.85
CA GLY A 62 -3.91 10.20 3.79
C GLY A 62 -5.11 11.12 3.97
N ARG A 63 -6.34 10.58 3.91
CA ARG A 63 -7.57 11.38 4.09
C ARG A 63 -7.84 11.70 5.56
N GLN A 64 -7.42 10.81 6.46
CA GLN A 64 -7.42 11.01 7.90
C GLN A 64 -6.10 10.56 8.51
N THR A 65 -5.35 11.47 9.13
CA THR A 65 -4.03 11.21 9.70
C THR A 65 -4.04 10.30 10.93
N ARG A 66 -5.17 10.18 11.63
CA ARG A 66 -5.31 9.34 12.84
C ARG A 66 -5.57 7.86 12.53
N ASN A 67 -6.44 7.57 11.55
CA ASN A 67 -6.83 6.21 11.20
C ASN A 67 -6.25 5.72 9.87
N LEU A 68 -5.49 6.57 9.15
CA LEU A 68 -4.83 6.22 7.91
C LEU A 68 -5.77 5.52 6.92
N ASP A 69 -6.93 6.14 6.69
CA ASP A 69 -7.75 5.87 5.50
C ASP A 69 -7.01 6.48 4.31
N TRP A 70 -6.04 5.72 3.81
CA TRP A 70 -5.26 6.08 2.62
C TRP A 70 -6.12 5.87 1.38
N VAL A 71 -6.10 6.86 0.50
CA VAL A 71 -6.69 6.73 -0.82
C VAL A 71 -5.63 6.11 -1.72
N PHE A 72 -5.61 4.77 -1.81
CA PHE A 72 -4.83 4.12 -2.85
C PHE A 72 -5.62 4.14 -4.17
N ASN A 73 -4.93 3.95 -5.28
CA ASN A 73 -5.57 3.60 -6.53
C ASN A 73 -4.98 2.27 -6.96
N ILE A 74 -5.78 1.23 -6.85
CA ILE A 74 -5.40 -0.15 -7.12
C ILE A 74 -6.38 -0.62 -8.20
N SER A 75 -5.86 -1.26 -9.25
CA SER A 75 -6.73 -1.78 -10.31
C SER A 75 -7.74 -2.79 -9.74
N ASP A 76 -8.94 -2.87 -10.31
CA ASP A 76 -9.96 -3.83 -9.88
C ASP A 76 -9.45 -5.29 -9.96
N ALA A 77 -8.54 -5.58 -10.89
CA ALA A 77 -7.86 -6.87 -10.98
C ALA A 77 -7.00 -7.16 -9.74
N GLU A 78 -6.21 -6.18 -9.30
CA GLU A 78 -5.38 -6.30 -8.10
C GLU A 78 -6.25 -6.33 -6.83
N TYR A 79 -7.31 -5.53 -6.79
CA TYR A 79 -8.29 -5.55 -5.70
C TYR A 79 -8.92 -6.94 -5.53
N LYS A 80 -9.35 -7.55 -6.63
CA LYS A 80 -9.91 -8.91 -6.63
C LYS A 80 -8.88 -9.97 -6.26
N LYS A 81 -7.61 -9.81 -6.63
CA LYS A 81 -6.53 -10.71 -6.19
C LYS A 81 -6.29 -10.60 -4.69
N VAL A 82 -6.26 -9.38 -4.16
CA VAL A 82 -6.15 -9.12 -2.71
C VAL A 82 -7.30 -9.79 -1.98
N LEU A 83 -8.55 -9.52 -2.37
CA LEU A 83 -9.74 -10.11 -1.74
C LEU A 83 -9.76 -11.65 -1.82
N ARG A 84 -9.34 -12.25 -2.94
CA ARG A 84 -9.30 -13.71 -3.10
C ARG A 84 -8.26 -14.39 -2.22
N ARG A 85 -7.16 -13.72 -1.87
CA ARG A 85 -6.11 -14.26 -0.98
C ARG A 85 -6.47 -14.15 0.51
N LEU A 86 -7.53 -13.39 0.83
CA LEU A 86 -8.00 -13.14 2.19
C LEU A 86 -9.19 -14.04 2.61
N ARG A 87 -9.72 -14.86 1.69
CA ARG A 87 -10.70 -15.91 1.96
C ARG A 87 -10.01 -17.26 2.06
#